data_AF-A0A6A4KJ92-F1
#
_entry.id   AF-A0A6A4KJ92-F1
#
_cell.length_a   1.000
_cell.length_b   1.000
_cell.length_c   1.000
_cell.angle_alpha   90.00
_cell.angle_beta   90.00
_cell.angle_gamma   90.00
#
_symmetry.space_group_name_H-M   'P 1'
#
loop_
_entity.id
_entity.type
_entity.pdbx_description
1 polymer ?
#
loop_
_entity_poly.entity_id
_entity_poly.type
_entity_poly.pdbx_seq_one_letter_code
_entity_poly.pdbx_strand_id
1 'polypeptide(L)'
;MSGHVTEEVEVDVKRSPSSHHNVENLSYVHKVGVPPKQKLLKEFTSTLKETFFHDEPLRPFKDQPKSQKLVLVLQALFPILEWGRDYNLSKFKGDLIAGLTIASLAIPQDIGYAKLANLDPQYGLYSSFVPPLVYAFMGSSTDIAIGPVAVVSLLLGTLLQKEIDPSNKVDYQQLAFTATFFAGITQATLGVL
;
A
#
# COMPACT_ATOMS: atom_id res chain seq x y z
N MET A 1 -48.80 57.81 -6.51
CA MET A 1 -47.38 58.15 -6.76
C MET A 1 -46.59 57.70 -5.55
N SER A 2 -45.45 57.06 -5.79
CA SER A 2 -44.55 56.36 -4.85
C SER A 2 -44.14 57.18 -3.61
N GLY A 3 -43.80 56.49 -2.50
CA GLY A 3 -43.06 57.08 -1.39
C GLY A 3 -43.04 56.19 -0.13
N HIS A 4 -41.84 55.74 0.24
CA HIS A 4 -41.48 54.84 1.34
C HIS A 4 -41.26 55.61 2.67
N VAL A 5 -41.23 54.87 3.81
CA VAL A 5 -40.42 55.06 5.06
C VAL A 5 -41.19 55.16 6.41
N THR A 6 -40.99 54.09 7.21
CA THR A 6 -40.92 53.85 8.69
C THR A 6 -41.77 54.59 9.73
N GLU A 7 -42.39 53.81 10.63
CA GLU A 7 -42.63 54.16 12.04
C GLU A 7 -42.31 52.97 12.96
N GLU A 8 -41.59 53.26 14.06
CA GLU A 8 -41.27 52.40 15.19
C GLU A 8 -42.45 52.33 16.16
N VAL A 9 -42.78 51.16 16.74
CA VAL A 9 -43.50 51.07 18.04
C VAL A 9 -43.10 49.79 18.80
N GLU A 10 -42.30 50.00 19.85
CA GLU A 10 -42.42 49.55 21.25
C GLU A 10 -43.00 48.16 21.60
N VAL A 11 -42.24 47.37 22.38
CA VAL A 11 -42.83 46.41 23.33
C VAL A 11 -42.09 46.44 24.68
N ASP A 12 -42.89 46.85 25.66
CA ASP A 12 -42.77 46.92 27.11
C ASP A 12 -42.19 45.66 27.78
N VAL A 13 -41.21 45.84 28.67
CA VAL A 13 -40.60 44.79 29.50
C VAL A 13 -41.07 44.95 30.93
N LYS A 14 -41.88 43.99 31.41
CA LYS A 14 -42.33 43.94 32.82
C LYS A 14 -41.99 42.60 33.51
N ARG A 15 -41.32 42.78 34.67
CA ARG A 15 -41.25 41.96 35.91
C ARG A 15 -40.15 40.89 36.09
N SER A 16 -39.27 41.21 37.04
CA SER A 16 -38.32 40.43 37.89
C SER A 16 -39.00 39.24 38.65
N PRO A 17 -38.31 38.32 39.40
CA PRO A 17 -37.10 38.54 40.23
C PRO A 17 -36.06 37.38 40.45
N SER A 18 -34.90 37.79 40.98
CA SER A 18 -33.97 37.10 41.91
C SER A 18 -33.47 35.67 41.65
N SER A 19 -32.15 35.53 41.50
CA SER A 19 -31.36 34.55 42.27
C SER A 19 -29.88 34.92 42.30
N HIS A 20 -29.30 34.87 43.51
CA HIS A 20 -27.88 35.02 43.76
C HIS A 20 -27.11 33.85 43.14
N HIS A 21 -26.08 34.11 42.34
CA HIS A 21 -24.94 33.20 42.19
C HIS A 21 -23.63 33.98 42.13
N ASN A 22 -22.89 33.90 43.24
CA ASN A 22 -21.51 34.29 43.39
C ASN A 22 -20.73 32.99 43.52
N VAL A 23 -20.02 32.55 42.47
CA VAL A 23 -18.93 31.56 42.56
C VAL A 23 -17.93 31.83 41.45
N GLU A 24 -16.90 32.59 41.81
CA GLU A 24 -15.47 32.31 41.62
C GLU A 24 -14.98 31.57 40.36
N ASN A 25 -14.01 32.21 39.71
CA ASN A 25 -12.96 31.61 38.89
C ASN A 25 -12.57 30.18 39.37
N LEU A 26 -12.80 29.17 38.54
CA LEU A 26 -11.93 27.99 38.54
C LEU A 26 -11.32 27.80 37.15
N SER A 27 -10.05 28.17 37.07
CA SER A 27 -9.09 27.69 36.08
C SER A 27 -9.19 26.16 36.01
N TYR A 28 -9.62 25.63 34.87
CA TYR A 28 -9.50 24.20 34.59
C TYR A 28 -8.02 23.85 34.48
N VAL A 29 -7.38 23.56 35.61
CA VAL A 29 -6.04 22.97 35.65
C VAL A 29 -6.20 21.52 35.19
N HIS A 30 -5.91 21.27 33.92
CA HIS A 30 -5.82 19.92 33.39
C HIS A 30 -4.64 19.22 34.08
N LYS A 31 -4.93 18.48 35.15
CA LYS A 31 -3.92 17.78 35.93
C LYS A 31 -3.53 16.52 35.14
N VAL A 32 -2.59 16.68 34.22
CA VAL A 32 -1.96 15.57 33.51
C VAL A 32 -1.31 14.66 34.55
N GLY A 33 -1.90 13.47 34.74
CA GLY A 33 -1.30 12.45 35.57
C GLY A 33 0.04 12.06 34.95
N VAL A 34 1.13 12.26 35.68
CA VAL A 34 2.46 11.82 35.22
C VAL A 34 2.39 10.29 35.12
N PRO A 35 2.68 9.69 33.96
CA PRO A 35 2.61 8.24 33.81
C PRO A 35 3.56 7.56 34.80
N PRO A 36 3.18 6.39 35.37
CA PRO A 36 4.04 5.68 36.30
C PRO A 36 5.38 5.34 35.62
N LYS A 37 6.50 5.57 36.31
CA LYS A 37 7.85 5.33 35.78
C LYS A 37 7.99 3.88 35.31
N GLN A 38 7.94 3.67 34.00
CA GLN A 38 8.25 2.38 33.40
C GLN A 38 9.78 2.23 33.30
N LYS A 39 10.28 1.00 33.32
CA LYS A 39 11.73 0.74 33.17
C LYS A 39 12.19 1.28 31.80
N LEU A 40 13.30 2.01 31.72
CA LEU A 40 13.81 2.67 30.50
C LEU A 40 13.84 1.76 29.27
N LEU A 41 14.08 0.46 29.42
CA LEU A 41 14.03 -0.48 28.30
C LEU A 41 12.62 -0.67 27.75
N LYS A 42 11.60 -0.69 28.63
CA LYS A 42 10.19 -0.75 28.21
C LYS A 42 9.78 0.52 27.50
N GLU A 43 10.24 1.67 28.00
CA GLU A 43 10.02 2.97 27.38
C GLU A 43 10.68 3.06 26.00
N PHE A 44 11.93 2.65 25.87
CA PHE A 44 12.60 2.59 24.58
C PHE A 44 11.90 1.63 23.61
N THR A 45 11.50 0.44 24.06
CA THR A 45 10.73 -0.47 23.22
C THR A 45 9.33 0.06 22.90
N SER A 46 8.67 0.81 23.78
CA SER A 46 7.36 1.38 23.49
C SER A 46 7.49 2.56 22.55
N THR A 47 8.51 3.41 22.69
CA THR A 47 8.77 4.53 21.79
C THR A 47 9.20 4.04 20.42
N LEU A 48 10.07 3.02 20.33
CA LEU A 48 10.38 2.40 19.05
C LEU A 48 9.14 1.71 18.44
N LYS A 49 8.36 0.99 19.25
CA LYS A 49 7.13 0.35 18.78
C LYS A 49 6.09 1.38 18.31
N GLU A 50 5.95 2.51 19.00
CA GLU A 50 5.05 3.60 18.60
C GLU A 50 5.57 4.32 17.36
N THR A 51 6.86 4.64 17.27
CA THR A 51 7.44 5.33 16.12
C THR A 51 7.40 4.48 14.85
N PHE A 52 7.66 3.18 14.93
CA PHE A 52 7.64 2.28 13.77
C PHE A 52 6.27 1.66 13.48
N PHE A 53 5.34 1.62 14.46
CA PHE A 53 4.01 1.04 14.32
C PHE A 53 2.95 1.94 15.01
N HIS A 54 2.68 3.11 14.39
CA HIS A 54 1.66 4.07 14.87
C HIS A 54 0.25 3.47 14.93
N ASP A 55 -0.04 2.55 14.02
CA ASP A 55 -1.19 1.66 14.08
C ASP A 55 -0.69 0.30 14.56
N GLU A 56 -1.19 -0.21 15.68
CA GLU A 56 -1.03 -1.63 15.98
C GLU A 56 -1.98 -2.39 15.04
N PRO A 57 -1.52 -3.01 13.93
CA PRO A 57 -2.42 -3.76 13.05
C PRO A 57 -3.03 -4.97 13.78
N LEU A 58 -2.55 -5.28 14.98
CA LEU A 58 -2.90 -6.44 15.80
C LEU A 58 -3.84 -6.12 16.97
N ARG A 59 -4.37 -4.89 17.11
CA ARG A 59 -5.35 -4.57 18.18
C ARG A 59 -6.64 -5.40 18.14
N PRO A 60 -7.19 -5.78 16.98
CA PRO A 60 -8.31 -6.75 16.92
C PRO A 60 -7.97 -8.17 17.41
N PHE A 61 -6.68 -8.50 17.59
CA PHE A 61 -6.18 -9.87 17.63
C PHE A 61 -5.85 -10.36 19.04
N LYS A 62 -6.08 -9.56 20.08
CA LYS A 62 -5.68 -9.92 21.44
C LYS A 62 -6.53 -11.06 22.02
N ASP A 63 -7.79 -11.19 21.59
CA ASP A 63 -8.78 -12.08 22.22
C ASP A 63 -9.34 -13.21 21.32
N GLN A 64 -8.74 -13.48 20.14
CA GLN A 64 -9.22 -14.49 19.20
C GLN A 64 -8.47 -15.85 19.26
N PRO A 65 -9.16 -16.99 19.00
CA PRO A 65 -8.57 -18.33 19.01
C PRO A 65 -7.41 -18.47 18.00
N LYS A 66 -6.47 -19.37 18.27
CA LYS A 66 -5.24 -19.57 17.47
C LYS A 66 -5.52 -19.79 15.97
N SER A 67 -6.67 -20.38 15.62
CA SER A 67 -7.11 -20.56 14.23
C SER A 67 -7.47 -19.25 13.54
N GLN A 68 -8.15 -18.32 14.22
CA GLN A 68 -8.48 -17.01 13.65
C GLN A 68 -7.24 -16.13 13.48
N LYS A 69 -6.27 -16.22 14.39
CA LYS A 69 -4.94 -15.58 14.20
C LYS A 69 -4.22 -16.08 12.96
N LEU A 70 -4.24 -17.40 12.71
CA LEU A 70 -3.64 -17.96 11.49
C LEU A 70 -4.39 -17.51 10.23
N VAL A 71 -5.72 -17.47 10.25
CA VAL A 71 -6.53 -16.99 9.12
C VAL A 71 -6.25 -15.50 8.83
N LEU A 72 -6.11 -14.67 9.86
CA LEU A 72 -5.85 -13.25 9.68
C LEU A 72 -4.41 -12.97 9.25
N VAL A 73 -3.43 -13.74 9.74
CA VAL A 73 -2.05 -13.69 9.21
C VAL A 73 -2.04 -14.13 7.74
N LEU A 74 -2.83 -15.14 7.38
CA LEU A 74 -2.96 -15.58 6.00
C LEU A 74 -3.67 -14.53 5.13
N GLN A 75 -4.67 -13.81 5.64
CA GLN A 75 -5.30 -12.68 4.95
C GLN A 75 -4.34 -11.49 4.80
N ALA A 76 -3.49 -11.22 5.80
CA ALA A 76 -2.47 -10.19 5.72
C ALA A 76 -1.35 -10.53 4.72
N LEU A 77 -1.02 -11.83 4.55
CA LEU A 77 -0.02 -12.30 3.59
C LEU A 77 -0.59 -12.52 2.18
N PHE A 78 -1.86 -12.89 2.08
CA PHE A 78 -2.58 -13.17 0.84
C PHE A 78 -3.88 -12.35 0.80
N PRO A 79 -3.80 -11.04 0.51
CA PRO A 79 -4.96 -10.17 0.38
C PRO A 79 -5.99 -10.67 -0.67
N ILE A 80 -5.58 -11.56 -1.58
CA ILE A 80 -6.48 -12.29 -2.49
C ILE A 80 -7.62 -13.04 -1.79
N LEU A 81 -7.41 -13.50 -0.56
CA LEU A 81 -8.45 -14.19 0.20
C LEU A 81 -9.55 -13.24 0.72
N GLU A 82 -9.25 -11.94 0.82
CA GLU A 82 -10.18 -10.91 1.27
C GLU A 82 -11.04 -10.43 0.10
N TRP A 83 -10.43 -9.94 -0.99
CA TRP A 83 -11.19 -9.43 -2.14
C TRP A 83 -11.84 -10.55 -2.97
N GLY A 84 -11.26 -11.75 -2.97
CA GLY A 84 -11.81 -12.90 -3.69
C GLY A 84 -13.16 -13.38 -3.16
N ARG A 85 -13.46 -13.16 -1.87
CA ARG A 85 -14.75 -13.55 -1.26
C ARG A 85 -15.93 -12.72 -1.75
N ASP A 86 -15.71 -11.45 -2.05
CA ASP A 86 -16.73 -10.51 -2.53
C ASP A 86 -16.72 -10.36 -4.07
N TYR A 87 -15.99 -11.26 -4.76
CA TYR A 87 -15.81 -11.22 -6.20
C TYR A 87 -17.02 -11.82 -6.93
N ASN A 88 -17.63 -11.02 -7.82
CA ASN A 88 -18.84 -11.40 -8.56
C ASN A 88 -18.50 -11.73 -10.03
N LEU A 89 -19.25 -12.65 -10.64
CA LEU A 89 -19.15 -13.01 -12.06
C LEU A 89 -19.30 -11.82 -13.02
N SER A 90 -19.99 -10.75 -12.61
CA SER A 90 -20.07 -9.51 -13.39
C SER A 90 -18.70 -8.81 -13.50
N LYS A 91 -17.93 -8.76 -12.39
CA LYS A 91 -16.57 -8.19 -12.37
C LYS A 91 -15.61 -9.06 -13.18
N PHE A 92 -15.74 -10.38 -13.07
CA PHE A 92 -14.95 -11.33 -13.87
C PHE A 92 -15.03 -11.06 -15.37
N LYS A 93 -16.22 -10.76 -15.89
CA LYS A 93 -16.37 -10.44 -17.33
C LYS A 93 -15.64 -9.16 -17.71
N GLY A 94 -15.68 -8.14 -16.85
CA GLY A 94 -14.94 -6.89 -17.04
C GLY A 94 -13.43 -7.13 -17.03
N ASP A 95 -12.94 -7.83 -16.00
CA ASP A 95 -11.52 -8.12 -15.82
C ASP A 95 -10.98 -9.05 -16.92
N LEU A 96 -11.79 -9.96 -17.45
CA LEU A 96 -11.41 -10.80 -18.58
C LEU A 96 -11.19 -9.99 -19.86
N ILE A 97 -12.10 -9.06 -20.17
CA ILE A 97 -11.98 -8.19 -21.36
C ILE A 97 -10.80 -7.22 -21.20
N ALA A 98 -10.66 -6.61 -20.02
CA ALA A 98 -9.55 -5.72 -19.70
C ALA A 98 -8.21 -6.48 -19.75
N GLY A 99 -8.15 -7.66 -19.13
CA GLY A 99 -6.97 -8.52 -19.13
C GLY A 99 -6.57 -8.99 -20.53
N LEU A 100 -7.52 -9.36 -21.38
CA LEU A 100 -7.24 -9.71 -22.78
C LEU A 100 -6.69 -8.51 -23.55
N THR A 101 -7.23 -7.32 -23.31
CA THR A 101 -6.76 -6.07 -23.93
C THR A 101 -5.33 -5.76 -23.51
N ILE A 102 -5.03 -5.81 -22.21
CA ILE A 102 -3.69 -5.58 -21.67
C ILE A 102 -2.71 -6.64 -22.19
N ALA A 103 -3.10 -7.92 -22.17
CA ALA A 103 -2.25 -9.02 -22.66
C ALA A 103 -1.92 -8.86 -24.14
N SER A 104 -2.88 -8.45 -24.97
CA SER A 104 -2.66 -8.22 -26.40
C SER A 104 -1.63 -7.12 -26.67
N LEU A 105 -1.54 -6.11 -25.79
CA LEU A 105 -0.57 -5.02 -25.91
C LEU A 105 0.79 -5.38 -25.28
N ALA A 106 0.76 -6.11 -24.15
CA ALA A 106 1.95 -6.50 -23.42
C ALA A 106 2.82 -7.50 -24.20
N ILE A 107 2.23 -8.53 -24.83
CA ILE A 107 2.97 -9.56 -25.59
C ILE A 107 3.99 -8.97 -26.60
N PRO A 108 3.60 -8.11 -27.55
CA PRO A 108 4.56 -7.53 -28.49
C PRO A 108 5.54 -6.56 -27.81
N GLN A 109 5.11 -5.83 -26.79
CA GLN A 109 5.96 -4.91 -26.02
C GLN A 109 7.08 -5.66 -25.31
N ASP A 110 6.76 -6.77 -24.67
CA ASP A 110 7.68 -7.56 -23.85
C ASP A 110 8.68 -8.36 -24.69
N ILE A 111 8.26 -8.80 -25.89
CA ILE A 111 9.16 -9.33 -26.91
C ILE A 111 10.19 -8.26 -27.33
N GLY A 112 9.76 -7.01 -27.47
CA GLY A 112 10.64 -5.88 -27.73
C GLY A 112 11.63 -5.66 -26.58
N TYR A 113 11.17 -5.75 -25.33
CA TYR A 113 12.00 -5.57 -24.14
C TYR A 113 13.05 -6.67 -23.98
N ALA A 114 12.71 -7.93 -24.25
CA ALA A 114 13.69 -9.02 -24.30
C ALA A 114 14.83 -8.72 -25.28
N LYS A 115 14.51 -8.19 -26.46
CA LYS A 115 15.52 -7.80 -27.45
C LYS A 115 16.39 -6.64 -27.00
N LEU A 116 15.84 -5.66 -26.26
CA LEU A 116 16.64 -4.58 -25.67
C LEU A 116 17.64 -5.10 -24.63
N ALA A 117 17.32 -6.21 -23.96
CA ALA A 117 18.22 -6.90 -23.04
C ALA A 117 19.18 -7.89 -23.74
N ASN A 118 19.22 -7.94 -25.07
CA ASN A 118 19.94 -8.94 -25.87
C ASN A 118 19.59 -10.41 -25.51
N LEU A 119 18.35 -10.65 -25.06
CA LEU A 119 17.84 -11.98 -24.73
C LEU A 119 16.88 -12.49 -25.80
N ASP A 120 16.72 -13.81 -25.87
CA ASP A 120 15.74 -14.43 -26.76
C ASP A 120 14.29 -14.04 -26.32
N PRO A 121 13.35 -13.82 -27.25
CA PRO A 121 12.00 -13.32 -26.96
C PRO A 121 11.21 -14.10 -25.90
N GLN A 122 11.46 -15.40 -25.77
CA GLN A 122 10.83 -16.27 -24.78
C GLN A 122 11.02 -15.78 -23.33
N TYR A 123 12.16 -15.16 -23.02
CA TYR A 123 12.44 -14.64 -21.68
C TYR A 123 11.63 -13.39 -21.33
N GLY A 124 11.28 -12.58 -22.33
CA GLY A 124 10.33 -11.47 -22.16
C GLY A 124 8.97 -12.01 -21.72
N LEU A 125 8.45 -13.02 -22.44
CA LEU A 125 7.16 -13.63 -22.13
C LEU A 125 7.13 -14.29 -20.74
N TYR A 126 8.21 -14.97 -20.33
CA TYR A 126 8.30 -15.53 -18.98
C TYR A 126 8.25 -14.43 -17.90
N SER A 127 8.97 -13.33 -18.14
CA SER A 127 9.04 -12.19 -17.22
C SER A 127 7.74 -11.37 -17.19
N SER A 128 6.86 -11.55 -18.17
CA SER A 128 5.56 -10.87 -18.23
C SER A 128 4.40 -11.67 -17.71
N PHE A 129 4.56 -12.99 -17.60
CA PHE A 129 3.51 -13.86 -17.08
C PHE A 129 3.72 -14.19 -15.61
N VAL A 130 4.95 -14.58 -15.23
CA VAL A 130 5.23 -15.10 -13.89
C VAL A 130 5.11 -14.02 -12.81
N PRO A 131 5.72 -12.83 -12.93
CA PRO A 131 5.62 -11.79 -11.89
C PRO A 131 4.20 -11.27 -11.63
N PRO A 132 3.36 -10.93 -12.63
CA PRO A 132 1.98 -10.53 -12.33
C PRO A 132 1.13 -11.68 -11.78
N LEU A 133 1.41 -12.95 -12.12
CA LEU A 133 0.75 -14.08 -11.47
C LEU A 133 1.11 -14.17 -9.98
N VAL A 134 2.40 -14.04 -9.63
CA VAL A 134 2.84 -14.00 -8.23
C VAL A 134 2.24 -12.81 -7.50
N TYR A 135 2.18 -11.65 -8.15
CA TYR A 135 1.57 -10.45 -7.60
C TYR A 135 0.06 -10.58 -7.42
N ALA A 136 -0.66 -11.30 -8.28
CA ALA A 136 -2.08 -11.54 -8.07
C ALA A 136 -2.36 -12.26 -6.73
N PHE A 137 -1.45 -13.14 -6.29
CA PHE A 137 -1.57 -13.82 -4.99
C PHE A 137 -1.13 -12.96 -3.80
N MET A 138 -0.03 -12.21 -3.94
CA MET A 138 0.61 -11.48 -2.83
C MET A 138 0.26 -9.98 -2.78
N GLY A 139 -0.29 -9.44 -3.85
CA GLY A 139 -0.47 -8.01 -4.08
C GLY A 139 -1.70 -7.48 -3.36
N SER A 140 -1.52 -6.39 -2.61
CA SER A 140 -2.58 -5.69 -1.91
C SER A 140 -3.47 -4.83 -2.82
N SER A 141 -3.01 -4.53 -4.05
CA SER A 141 -3.74 -3.71 -5.01
C SER A 141 -4.13 -4.53 -6.24
N THR A 142 -5.39 -4.41 -6.66
CA THR A 142 -5.97 -5.17 -7.78
C THR A 142 -5.68 -4.54 -9.15
N ASP A 143 -5.23 -3.28 -9.18
CA ASP A 143 -5.19 -2.48 -10.40
C ASP A 143 -3.76 -2.32 -10.98
N ILE A 144 -2.76 -2.86 -10.28
CA ILE A 144 -1.36 -2.74 -10.68
C ILE A 144 -1.00 -3.83 -11.69
N ALA A 145 -0.63 -3.39 -12.89
CA ALA A 145 -0.01 -4.25 -13.90
C ALA A 145 1.51 -4.29 -13.67
N ILE A 146 2.06 -5.50 -13.49
CA ILE A 146 3.49 -5.75 -13.32
C ILE A 146 4.01 -6.46 -14.56
N GLY A 147 5.14 -5.99 -15.08
CA GLY A 147 5.81 -6.59 -16.23
C GLY A 147 7.21 -6.02 -16.42
N PRO A 148 7.95 -6.53 -17.42
CA PRO A 148 9.25 -5.98 -17.79
C PRO A 148 9.09 -4.54 -18.29
N VAL A 149 10.13 -3.73 -18.10
CA VAL A 149 10.14 -2.31 -18.46
C VAL A 149 11.29 -2.03 -19.41
N ALA A 150 11.07 -1.16 -20.40
CA ALA A 150 12.06 -0.80 -21.42
C ALA A 150 13.41 -0.37 -20.81
N VAL A 151 13.36 0.52 -19.82
CA VAL A 151 14.55 1.12 -19.19
C VAL A 151 15.39 0.05 -18.48
N VAL A 152 14.74 -0.81 -17.70
CA VAL A 152 15.42 -1.90 -16.97
C VAL A 152 16.01 -2.91 -17.96
N SER A 153 15.30 -3.21 -19.04
CA SER A 153 15.76 -4.16 -20.06
C SER A 153 16.99 -3.66 -20.79
N LEU A 154 17.00 -2.38 -21.18
CA LEU A 154 18.17 -1.74 -21.79
C LEU A 154 19.35 -1.66 -20.80
N LEU A 155 19.09 -1.28 -19.56
CA LEU A 155 20.13 -1.24 -18.53
C LEU A 155 20.75 -2.62 -18.30
N LEU A 156 19.91 -3.65 -18.17
CA LEU A 156 20.38 -5.03 -18.01
C LEU A 156 21.22 -5.47 -19.21
N GLY A 157 20.73 -5.24 -20.43
CA GLY A 157 21.45 -5.58 -21.66
C GLY A 157 22.82 -4.89 -21.76
N THR A 158 22.88 -3.59 -21.44
CA THR A 158 24.12 -2.80 -21.49
C THR A 158 25.14 -3.17 -20.42
N LEU A 159 24.69 -3.58 -19.22
CA LEU A 159 25.58 -4.05 -18.16
C LEU A 159 26.12 -5.45 -18.44
N LEU A 160 25.26 -6.36 -18.89
CA LEU A 160 25.65 -7.74 -19.21
C LEU A 160 26.60 -7.80 -20.40
N GLN A 161 26.31 -7.06 -21.48
CA GLN A 161 27.15 -7.05 -22.69
C GLN A 161 28.56 -6.50 -22.45
N LYS A 162 28.75 -5.73 -21.37
CA LYS A 162 30.06 -5.20 -20.98
C LYS A 162 30.96 -6.30 -20.40
N GLU A 163 30.36 -7.30 -19.76
CA GLU A 163 31.07 -8.41 -19.13
C GLU A 163 31.20 -9.63 -20.05
N ILE A 164 30.13 -9.95 -20.80
CA ILE A 164 30.07 -11.12 -21.68
C ILE A 164 29.48 -10.74 -23.03
N ASP A 165 30.13 -11.16 -24.11
CA ASP A 165 29.61 -10.97 -25.47
C ASP A 165 28.28 -11.74 -25.67
N PRO A 166 27.21 -11.08 -26.17
CA PRO A 166 25.93 -11.74 -26.46
C PRO A 166 26.01 -12.95 -27.40
N SER A 167 27.10 -13.11 -28.14
CA SER A 167 27.38 -14.28 -28.97
C SER A 167 27.45 -15.58 -28.16
N ASN A 168 27.91 -15.52 -26.91
CA ASN A 168 27.91 -16.64 -25.99
C ASN A 168 26.59 -16.69 -25.19
N LYS A 169 25.57 -17.27 -25.82
CA LYS A 169 24.20 -17.29 -25.27
C LYS A 169 24.09 -17.91 -23.88
N VAL A 170 24.81 -19.00 -23.62
CA VAL A 170 24.66 -19.77 -22.36
C VAL A 170 25.19 -18.95 -21.19
N ASP A 171 26.41 -18.42 -21.30
CA ASP A 171 27.03 -17.67 -20.23
C ASP A 171 26.32 -16.32 -20.02
N TYR A 172 25.84 -15.69 -21.10
CA TYR A 172 25.04 -14.46 -21.03
C TYR A 172 23.73 -14.66 -20.26
N GLN A 173 23.01 -15.76 -20.54
CA GLN A 173 21.76 -16.10 -19.84
C GLN A 173 22.00 -16.39 -18.36
N GLN A 174 23.07 -17.12 -18.02
CA GLN A 174 23.42 -17.39 -16.63
C GLN A 174 23.73 -16.11 -15.87
N LEU A 175 24.48 -15.19 -16.48
CA LEU A 175 24.77 -13.88 -15.88
C LEU A 175 23.49 -13.05 -15.70
N ALA A 176 22.58 -13.05 -16.68
CA ALA A 176 21.29 -12.37 -16.56
C ALA A 176 20.47 -12.90 -15.38
N PHE A 177 20.31 -14.22 -15.27
CA PHE A 177 19.52 -14.83 -14.20
C PHE A 177 20.13 -14.62 -12.81
N THR A 178 21.45 -14.75 -12.69
CA THR A 178 22.13 -14.50 -11.42
C THR A 178 22.01 -13.04 -11.00
N ALA A 179 22.18 -12.09 -11.93
CA ALA A 179 21.97 -10.67 -11.66
C ALA A 179 20.53 -10.37 -11.22
N THR A 180 19.53 -10.89 -11.92
CA THR A 180 18.11 -10.73 -11.55
C THR A 180 17.80 -11.36 -10.19
N PHE A 181 18.41 -12.51 -9.87
CA PHE A 181 18.25 -13.17 -8.58
C PHE A 181 18.78 -12.31 -7.41
N PHE A 182 20.00 -11.77 -7.55
CA PHE A 182 20.55 -10.85 -6.54
C PHE A 182 19.75 -9.57 -6.42
N ALA A 183 19.29 -8.99 -7.53
CA ALA A 183 18.40 -7.83 -7.52
C ALA A 183 17.10 -8.13 -6.74
N GLY A 184 16.52 -9.32 -6.91
CA GLY A 184 15.37 -9.80 -6.15
C GLY A 184 15.64 -9.90 -4.64
N ILE A 185 16.79 -10.45 -4.23
CA ILE A 185 17.19 -10.50 -2.82
C ILE A 185 17.32 -9.09 -2.23
N THR A 186 17.96 -8.17 -2.96
CA THR A 186 18.09 -6.78 -2.51
C THR A 186 16.72 -6.12 -2.37
N GLN A 187 15.83 -6.28 -3.35
CA GLN A 187 14.47 -5.75 -3.29
C GLN A 187 13.67 -6.33 -2.12
N ALA A 188 13.78 -7.64 -1.87
CA ALA A 188 13.12 -8.29 -0.74
C ALA A 188 13.68 -7.77 0.61
N THR A 189 14.99 -7.60 0.72
CA THR A 189 15.64 -7.09 1.94
C THR A 189 15.20 -5.65 2.22
N LEU A 190 15.17 -4.79 1.20
CA LEU A 190 14.69 -3.42 1.31
C LEU A 190 13.19 -3.33 1.62
N GLY A 191 12.39 -4.29 1.16
CA GLY A 191 10.96 -4.36 1.49
C GLY A 191 10.67 -4.84 2.92
N VAL A 192 11.62 -5.53 3.57
CA VAL A 192 11.51 -6.00 4.95
C VAL A 192 12.06 -4.99 5.96
N LEU A 193 13.08 -4.21 5.57
CA LEU A 193 13.73 -3.19 6.39
C LEU A 193 12.82 -1.96 6.58
#